data_AF-A0A0B7H9V3-F1
#
_entry.id   AF-A0A0B7H9V3-F1
#
_cell.length_a   1.000
_cell.length_b   1.000
_cell.length_c   1.000
_cell.angle_alpha   90.00
_cell.angle_beta   90.00
_cell.angle_gamma   90.00
#
_symmetry.space_group_name_H-M   'P 1'
#
loop_
_entity.id
_entity.type
_entity.pdbx_description
1 polymer ?
#
loop_
_entity_poly.entity_id
_entity_poly.type
_entity_poly.pdbx_seq_one_letter_code
_entity_poly.pdbx_strand_id
1 'polypeptide(L)'
;MVNYTKENSNTKSKSQDVRINWIDSIRTKKPVPDLGAENDAKYGNDAIEVVKDWLTVAEDGYLTLRIRTQWSHAKVKHNINLLTNTASRNAFDLELRHDAKGDVGGPMGEALIAFNLNELPRVGDSKKVKVKLKWKSYSGEKTTEFDLQLRP
;
A
#
# COMPACT_ATOMS: atom_id res chain seq x y z
N MET A 1 7.27 5.34 9.81
CA MET A 1 6.65 6.37 10.66
C MET A 1 7.74 7.05 11.47
N VAL A 2 7.67 8.37 11.59
CA VAL A 2 8.69 9.17 12.27
C VAL A 2 8.01 10.02 13.32
N ASN A 3 8.48 9.96 14.55
CA ASN A 3 8.11 10.89 15.61
C ASN A 3 9.27 11.85 15.82
N TYR A 4 8.98 13.15 15.81
CA TYR A 4 10.01 14.17 15.87
C TYR A 4 9.50 15.39 16.65
N THR A 5 10.46 16.16 17.17
CA THR A 5 10.24 17.45 17.81
C THR A 5 10.77 18.53 16.87
N LYS A 6 9.99 19.59 16.65
CA LYS A 6 10.43 20.74 15.86
C LYS A 6 11.48 21.51 16.67
N GLU A 7 12.61 21.83 16.06
CA GLU A 7 13.56 22.78 16.66
C GLU A 7 13.19 24.22 16.27
N ASN A 8 13.68 25.21 17.02
CA ASN A 8 13.39 26.62 16.76
C ASN A 8 13.85 27.00 15.34
N SER A 9 12.90 27.05 14.41
CA SER A 9 13.17 27.31 13.00
C SER A 9 13.09 28.80 12.70
N ASN A 10 14.06 29.30 11.94
CA ASN A 10 13.95 30.58 11.26
C ASN A 10 12.74 30.53 10.29
N THR A 11 11.69 31.31 10.56
CA THR A 11 10.37 31.26 9.88
C THR A 11 10.40 31.58 8.38
N LYS A 12 11.57 31.92 7.82
CA LYS A 12 11.79 32.23 6.41
C LYS A 12 12.31 31.06 5.56
N SER A 13 12.63 29.91 6.16
CA SER A 13 13.16 28.73 5.47
C SER A 13 12.04 27.80 4.97
N LYS A 14 12.23 27.17 3.79
CA LYS A 14 11.37 26.07 3.30
C LYS A 14 11.70 24.71 3.92
N SER A 15 12.83 24.62 4.63
CA SER A 15 13.28 23.44 5.35
C SER A 15 13.08 23.63 6.85
N GLN A 16 12.72 22.56 7.55
CA GLN A 16 12.49 22.58 8.99
C GLN A 16 13.49 21.68 9.69
N ASP A 17 14.22 22.23 10.67
CA ASP A 17 15.10 21.46 11.53
C ASP A 17 14.26 20.69 12.55
N VAL A 18 14.59 19.41 12.72
CA VAL A 18 13.84 18.49 13.57
C VAL A 18 14.78 17.57 14.33
N ARG A 19 14.42 17.29 15.57
CA ARG A 19 15.02 16.22 16.35
C ARG A 19 14.16 14.97 16.24
N ILE A 20 14.73 13.88 15.76
CA ILE A 20 14.03 12.59 15.69
C ILE A 20 13.95 11.99 17.10
N ASN A 21 12.72 11.72 17.55
CA ASN A 21 12.47 11.05 18.83
C ASN A 21 12.51 9.53 18.63
N TRP A 22 11.83 9.02 17.60
CA TRP A 22 11.90 7.64 17.16
C TRP A 22 11.49 7.47 15.71
N ILE A 23 11.93 6.37 15.12
CA ILE A 23 11.58 5.94 13.76
C ILE A 23 11.16 4.48 13.79
N ASP A 24 10.07 4.19 13.09
CA ASP A 24 9.62 2.83 12.84
C ASP A 24 9.46 2.61 11.35
N SER A 25 9.89 1.44 10.86
CA SER A 25 9.83 1.12 9.45
C SER A 25 8.39 0.77 9.05
N ILE A 26 7.95 1.26 7.89
CA ILE A 26 6.75 0.74 7.23
C ILE A 26 7.21 -0.30 6.22
N ARG A 27 6.49 -1.42 6.12
CA ARG A 27 6.82 -2.42 5.11
C ARG A 27 6.59 -1.81 3.73
N THR A 28 7.67 -1.63 2.98
CA THR A 28 7.62 -1.09 1.61
C THR A 28 7.96 -2.16 0.59
N LYS A 29 7.16 -2.30 -0.45
CA LYS A 29 7.33 -3.31 -1.51
C LYS A 29 7.20 -2.72 -2.90
N LYS A 30 7.73 -3.42 -3.90
CA LYS A 30 7.38 -3.17 -5.30
C LYS A 30 6.11 -3.94 -5.66
N PRO A 31 5.30 -3.46 -6.62
CA PRO A 31 4.28 -4.26 -7.26
C PRO A 31 4.87 -5.53 -7.88
N VAL A 32 4.04 -6.56 -8.00
CA VAL A 32 4.39 -7.85 -8.59
C VAL A 32 3.53 -8.11 -9.82
N PRO A 33 3.98 -8.91 -10.79
CA PRO A 33 3.19 -9.21 -11.98
C PRO A 33 1.90 -9.97 -11.64
N ASP A 34 0.84 -9.64 -12.36
CA ASP A 34 -0.35 -10.49 -12.47
C ASP A 34 0.00 -11.76 -13.29
N LEU A 35 -0.23 -12.93 -12.69
CA LEU A 35 0.04 -14.26 -13.28
C LEU A 35 -1.25 -14.99 -13.69
N GLY A 36 -2.40 -14.31 -13.70
CA GLY A 36 -3.69 -14.90 -14.04
C GLY A 36 -4.07 -16.04 -13.08
N ALA A 37 -4.22 -17.25 -13.63
CA ALA A 37 -4.70 -18.41 -12.88
C ALA A 37 -3.79 -18.83 -11.72
N GLU A 38 -2.50 -18.47 -11.75
CA GLU A 38 -1.54 -18.81 -10.70
C GLU A 38 -1.53 -17.82 -9.52
N ASN A 39 -2.30 -16.73 -9.60
CA ASN A 39 -2.31 -15.69 -8.57
C ASN A 39 -2.72 -16.22 -7.20
N ASP A 40 -3.77 -17.03 -7.12
CA ASP A 40 -4.29 -17.54 -5.86
C ASP A 40 -3.26 -18.44 -5.16
N ALA A 41 -2.57 -19.29 -5.92
CA ALA A 41 -1.54 -20.18 -5.37
C ALA A 41 -0.29 -19.40 -4.89
N LYS A 42 0.10 -18.33 -5.60
CA LYS A 42 1.34 -17.59 -5.30
C LYS A 42 1.18 -16.44 -4.32
N TYR A 43 0.08 -15.70 -4.44
CA TYR A 43 -0.15 -14.44 -3.73
C TYR A 43 -1.29 -14.52 -2.71
N GLY A 44 -2.03 -15.64 -2.71
CA GLY A 44 -3.20 -15.84 -1.86
C GLY A 44 -4.44 -15.13 -2.37
N ASN A 45 -5.54 -15.44 -1.69
CA ASN A 45 -6.85 -14.87 -1.96
C ASN A 45 -7.67 -14.77 -0.66
N ASP A 46 -6.98 -14.51 0.46
CA ASP A 46 -7.60 -14.27 1.75
C ASP A 46 -8.22 -12.87 1.81
N ALA A 47 -9.29 -12.72 2.58
CA ALA A 47 -9.92 -11.42 2.74
C ALA A 47 -9.00 -10.44 3.49
N ILE A 48 -9.08 -9.16 3.12
CA ILE A 48 -8.38 -8.06 3.76
C ILE A 48 -9.23 -6.79 3.62
N GLU A 49 -9.25 -5.92 4.61
CA GLU A 49 -9.90 -4.61 4.49
C GLU A 49 -8.86 -3.52 4.27
N VAL A 50 -9.20 -2.56 3.41
CA VAL A 50 -8.50 -1.28 3.29
C VAL A 50 -9.29 -0.25 4.09
N VAL A 51 -8.67 0.34 5.11
CA VAL A 51 -9.31 1.33 5.98
C VAL A 51 -9.20 2.69 5.32
N LYS A 52 -10.33 3.31 4.98
CA LYS A 52 -10.36 4.67 4.43
C LYS A 52 -10.17 5.69 5.54
N ASP A 53 -8.92 6.05 5.79
CA ASP A 53 -8.54 7.11 6.72
C ASP A 53 -7.38 7.95 6.16
N TRP A 54 -6.85 8.85 6.98
CA TRP A 54 -5.77 9.75 6.59
C TRP A 54 -4.40 9.05 6.38
N LEU A 55 -4.24 7.81 6.82
CA LEU A 55 -3.02 7.01 6.61
C LEU A 55 -3.05 6.24 5.28
N THR A 56 -4.24 6.02 4.72
CA THR A 56 -4.42 5.41 3.40
C THR A 56 -4.35 6.51 2.32
N VAL A 57 -3.19 6.64 1.69
CA VAL A 57 -2.85 7.78 0.82
C VAL A 57 -1.98 7.36 -0.37
N ALA A 58 -2.11 8.08 -1.49
CA ALA A 58 -1.25 7.94 -2.66
C ALA A 58 -0.47 9.26 -2.87
N GLU A 59 0.84 9.25 -2.60
CA GLU A 59 1.69 10.44 -2.63
C GLU A 59 3.14 10.08 -3.00
N ASP A 60 3.83 10.96 -3.71
CA ASP A 60 5.25 10.82 -4.10
C ASP A 60 5.62 9.51 -4.81
N GLY A 61 4.67 8.99 -5.60
CA GLY A 61 4.77 7.71 -6.28
C GLY A 61 4.65 6.48 -5.36
N TYR A 62 4.14 6.64 -4.14
CA TYR A 62 3.84 5.55 -3.22
C TYR A 62 2.34 5.44 -2.95
N LEU A 63 1.83 4.22 -2.92
CA LEU A 63 0.52 3.91 -2.36
C LEU A 63 0.71 3.31 -0.97
N THR A 64 0.35 4.06 0.07
CA THR A 64 0.36 3.61 1.47
C THR A 64 -1.04 3.23 1.88
N LEU A 65 -1.21 2.04 2.45
CA LEU A 65 -2.50 1.50 2.86
C LEU A 65 -2.46 1.17 4.36
N ARG A 66 -3.47 1.64 5.08
CA ARG A 66 -3.86 1.04 6.36
C ARG A 66 -4.78 -0.14 6.06
N ILE A 67 -4.32 -1.32 6.43
CA ILE A 67 -5.04 -2.56 6.22
C ILE A 67 -5.55 -3.11 7.54
N ARG A 68 -6.62 -3.91 7.46
CA ARG A 68 -7.15 -4.66 8.59
C ARG A 68 -7.46 -6.10 8.16
N THR A 69 -7.02 -7.06 8.94
CA THR A 69 -7.28 -8.49 8.74
C THR A 69 -7.32 -9.20 10.08
N GLN A 70 -7.78 -10.44 10.12
CA GLN A 70 -7.70 -11.29 11.30
C GLN A 70 -6.27 -11.77 11.53
N TRP A 71 -5.87 -11.84 12.79
CA TRP A 71 -4.59 -12.38 13.25
C TRP A 71 -4.84 -13.23 14.50
N SER A 72 -4.73 -14.54 14.41
CA SER A 72 -4.93 -15.41 15.58
C SER A 72 -3.66 -15.60 16.38
N HIS A 73 -2.50 -15.68 15.72
CA HIS A 73 -1.23 -15.98 16.38
C HIS A 73 -0.13 -15.04 15.90
N ALA A 74 0.53 -14.34 16.83
CA ALA A 74 1.57 -13.34 16.55
C ALA A 74 2.81 -13.83 15.77
N LYS A 75 2.93 -15.13 15.48
CA LYS A 75 4.08 -15.74 14.79
C LYS A 75 3.82 -16.10 13.33
N VAL A 76 2.58 -16.10 12.86
CA VAL A 76 2.29 -16.37 11.44
C VAL A 76 2.49 -15.09 10.64
N LYS A 77 3.34 -15.16 9.61
CA LYS A 77 3.62 -14.02 8.74
C LYS A 77 2.66 -14.04 7.57
N HIS A 78 1.86 -12.99 7.44
CA HIS A 78 1.00 -12.81 6.30
C HIS A 78 1.77 -12.15 5.16
N ASN A 79 1.47 -12.54 3.92
CA ASN A 79 2.03 -11.92 2.73
C ASN A 79 0.98 -11.03 2.07
N ILE A 80 1.30 -9.75 1.93
CA ILE A 80 0.46 -8.79 1.20
C ILE A 80 1.21 -8.35 -0.04
N ASN A 81 0.57 -8.46 -1.20
CA ASN A 81 1.12 -8.13 -2.50
C ASN A 81 0.21 -7.18 -3.26
N LEU A 82 0.79 -6.33 -4.10
CA LEU A 82 0.07 -5.47 -5.01
C LEU A 82 0.38 -5.93 -6.42
N LEU A 83 -0.61 -6.50 -7.08
CA LEU A 83 -0.49 -7.00 -8.44
C LEU A 83 -0.69 -5.85 -9.41
N THR A 84 0.07 -5.89 -10.50
CA THR A 84 -0.06 -4.98 -11.63
C THR A 84 0.03 -5.79 -12.91
N ASN A 85 -0.79 -5.43 -13.90
CA ASN A 85 -0.64 -5.92 -15.26
C ASN A 85 0.11 -4.87 -16.08
N THR A 86 1.43 -4.97 -16.09
CA THR A 86 2.31 -4.06 -16.84
C THR A 86 2.16 -4.19 -18.36
N ALA A 87 1.58 -5.28 -18.86
CA ALA A 87 1.28 -5.48 -20.28
C ALA A 87 -0.05 -4.83 -20.70
N SER A 88 -0.90 -4.45 -19.74
CA SER A 88 -2.14 -3.73 -20.01
C SER A 88 -1.87 -2.25 -20.28
N ARG A 89 -2.78 -1.58 -21.01
CA ARG A 89 -2.75 -0.11 -21.17
C ARG A 89 -2.87 0.66 -19.85
N ASN A 90 -3.24 0.00 -18.75
CA ASN A 90 -3.49 0.63 -17.46
C ASN A 90 -2.77 -0.09 -16.32
N ALA A 91 -1.44 0.09 -16.23
CA ALA A 91 -0.62 -0.50 -15.17
C ALA A 91 -1.00 -0.03 -13.74
N PHE A 92 -1.85 0.99 -13.63
CA PHE A 92 -2.39 1.53 -12.37
C PHE A 92 -3.77 0.96 -11.99
N ASP A 93 -4.28 -0.03 -12.74
CA ASP A 93 -5.32 -0.94 -12.27
C ASP A 93 -4.65 -2.05 -11.45
N LEU A 94 -4.72 -1.92 -10.13
CA LEU A 94 -3.96 -2.71 -9.17
C LEU A 94 -4.88 -3.61 -8.34
N GLU A 95 -4.38 -4.79 -7.99
CA GLU A 95 -5.08 -5.72 -7.12
C GLU A 95 -4.28 -6.00 -5.84
N LEU A 96 -4.89 -5.74 -4.68
CA LEU A 96 -4.32 -6.13 -3.40
C LEU A 96 -4.63 -7.61 -3.14
N ARG A 97 -3.58 -8.41 -2.96
CA ARG A 97 -3.66 -9.82 -2.60
C ARG A 97 -3.10 -10.06 -1.22
N HIS A 98 -3.76 -10.95 -0.49
CA HIS A 98 -3.42 -11.34 0.85
C HIS A 98 -3.34 -12.87 0.93
N ASP A 99 -2.24 -13.35 1.49
CA ASP A 99 -2.00 -14.74 1.85
C ASP A 99 -1.72 -14.79 3.36
N ALA A 100 -2.74 -15.20 4.10
CA ALA A 100 -2.71 -15.31 5.56
C ALA A 100 -1.96 -16.56 6.04
N LYS A 101 -1.48 -17.43 5.13
CA LYS A 101 -0.84 -18.72 5.48
C LYS A 101 -1.70 -19.58 6.41
N GLY A 102 -3.03 -19.53 6.22
CA GLY A 102 -4.00 -20.24 7.03
C GLY A 102 -4.36 -19.55 8.35
N ASP A 103 -3.75 -18.41 8.69
CA ASP A 103 -4.13 -17.59 9.85
C ASP A 103 -5.31 -16.67 9.53
N VAL A 104 -6.47 -17.28 9.34
CA VAL A 104 -7.74 -16.61 9.00
C VAL A 104 -8.69 -16.49 10.21
N GLY A 105 -8.18 -16.69 11.42
CA GLY A 105 -8.95 -16.62 12.67
C GLY A 105 -8.48 -15.49 13.59
N GLY A 106 -9.16 -15.31 14.72
CA GLY A 106 -8.74 -14.35 15.75
C GLY A 106 -9.29 -12.93 15.57
N PRO A 107 -8.84 -11.99 16.43
CA PRO A 107 -9.30 -10.60 16.39
C PRO A 107 -8.80 -9.87 15.15
N MET A 108 -9.54 -8.83 14.77
CA MET A 108 -9.11 -7.89 13.73
C MET A 108 -7.92 -7.08 14.24
N GLY A 109 -6.80 -7.19 13.53
CA GLY A 109 -5.61 -6.37 13.72
C GLY A 109 -5.34 -5.50 12.50
N GLU A 110 -4.59 -4.43 12.70
CA GLU A 110 -4.28 -3.46 11.65
C GLU A 110 -2.78 -3.40 11.38
N ALA A 111 -2.43 -3.03 10.14
CA ALA A 111 -1.06 -2.82 9.75
C ALA A 111 -0.96 -1.71 8.69
N LEU A 112 0.26 -1.19 8.51
CA LEU A 112 0.60 -0.27 7.44
C LEU A 112 1.52 -0.97 6.43
N ILE A 113 1.23 -0.78 5.15
CA ILE A 113 2.07 -1.23 4.05
C ILE A 113 2.13 -0.16 2.96
N ALA A 114 3.29 0.03 2.35
CA ALA A 114 3.50 0.95 1.25
C ALA A 114 3.98 0.21 0.00
N PHE A 115 3.55 0.68 -1.16
CA PHE A 115 3.98 0.17 -2.45
C PHE A 115 4.59 1.28 -3.31
N ASN A 116 5.80 1.05 -3.83
CA ASN A 116 6.47 1.98 -4.72
C ASN A 116 5.97 1.79 -6.16
N LEU A 117 5.25 2.78 -6.68
CA LEU A 117 4.64 2.77 -8.01
C LEU A 117 5.45 3.58 -9.06
N ASN A 118 6.60 4.16 -8.68
CA ASN A 118 7.40 5.02 -9.56
C ASN A 118 7.94 4.31 -10.81
N GLU A 119 8.12 2.98 -10.75
CA GLU A 119 8.65 2.19 -11.87
C GLU A 119 7.57 1.63 -12.80
N LEU A 120 6.28 1.90 -12.53
CA LEU A 120 5.20 1.41 -13.38
C LEU A 120 5.14 2.19 -14.71
N PRO A 121 4.87 1.51 -15.83
CA PRO A 121 4.75 2.18 -17.13
C PRO A 121 3.54 3.14 -17.10
N ARG A 122 3.77 4.36 -17.56
CA ARG A 122 2.74 5.42 -17.66
C ARG A 122 2.46 5.74 -19.12
N VAL A 123 1.20 6.09 -19.40
CA VAL A 123 0.80 6.58 -20.72
C VAL A 123 1.11 8.08 -20.79
N GLY A 124 2.11 8.44 -21.60
CA GLY A 124 2.56 9.83 -21.76
C GLY A 124 3.35 10.39 -20.56
N ASP A 125 3.59 11.70 -20.58
CA ASP A 125 4.43 12.40 -19.59
C ASP A 125 3.64 12.96 -18.40
N SER A 126 2.42 12.47 -18.16
CA SER A 126 1.62 12.96 -17.04
C SER A 126 2.24 12.55 -15.70
N LYS A 127 2.51 13.54 -14.86
CA LYS A 127 2.91 13.34 -13.45
C LYS A 127 1.74 12.93 -12.56
N LYS A 128 0.51 13.10 -13.04
CA LYS A 128 -0.72 12.72 -12.33
C LYS A 128 -1.29 11.46 -12.95
N VAL A 129 -1.50 10.44 -12.13
CA VAL A 129 -2.09 9.17 -12.53
C VAL A 129 -3.24 8.82 -11.59
N LYS A 130 -4.29 8.23 -12.14
CA LYS A 130 -5.39 7.70 -11.35
C LYS A 130 -5.07 6.23 -11.04
N VAL A 131 -4.98 5.91 -9.76
CA VAL A 131 -4.78 4.54 -9.29
C VAL A 131 -6.12 3.93 -8.94
N LYS A 132 -6.45 2.79 -9.55
CA LYS A 132 -7.63 2.01 -9.19
C LYS A 132 -7.18 0.78 -8.43
N LEU A 133 -7.59 0.68 -7.17
CA LEU A 133 -7.28 -0.46 -6.31
C LEU A 133 -8.51 -1.35 -6.19
N LYS A 134 -8.35 -2.65 -6.45
CA LYS A 134 -9.36 -3.68 -6.12
C LYS A 134 -8.81 -4.67 -5.09
N TRP A 135 -9.69 -5.23 -4.27
CA TRP A 135 -9.30 -6.26 -3.30
C TRP A 135 -10.50 -7.11 -2.86
N LYS A 136 -10.21 -8.31 -2.37
CA LYS A 136 -11.20 -9.18 -1.73
C LYS A 136 -11.37 -8.75 -0.27
N SER A 137 -12.52 -8.18 0.06
CA SER A 137 -12.90 -7.81 1.42
C SER A 137 -13.71 -8.93 2.10
N TYR A 138 -13.97 -8.79 3.40
CA TYR A 138 -14.82 -9.75 4.12
C TYR A 138 -16.28 -9.70 3.66
N SER A 139 -16.69 -8.61 3.00
CA SER A 139 -18.04 -8.43 2.45
C SER A 139 -18.08 -8.56 0.91
N GLY A 140 -17.08 -9.20 0.31
CA GLY A 140 -16.96 -9.37 -1.15
C GLY A 140 -15.92 -8.45 -1.79
N GLU A 141 -15.89 -8.39 -3.13
CA GLU A 141 -14.93 -7.55 -3.84
C GLU A 141 -15.23 -6.06 -3.60
N LYS A 142 -14.18 -5.26 -3.34
CA LYS A 142 -14.26 -3.80 -3.20
C LYS A 142 -13.24 -3.12 -4.11
N THR A 143 -13.54 -1.87 -4.43
CA THR A 143 -12.65 -1.00 -5.21
C THR A 143 -12.58 0.40 -4.62
N THR A 144 -11.47 1.11 -4.87
CA THR A 144 -11.31 2.53 -4.57
C THR A 144 -10.36 3.17 -5.57
N GLU A 145 -10.44 4.50 -5.69
CA GLU A 145 -9.56 5.27 -6.55
C GLU A 145 -8.73 6.27 -5.75
N PHE A 146 -7.54 6.58 -6.26
CA PHE A 146 -6.65 7.61 -5.74
C PHE A 146 -6.08 8.46 -6.86
N ASP A 147 -5.93 9.76 -6.59
CA ASP A 147 -5.11 10.63 -7.42
C ASP A 147 -3.68 10.58 -6.90
N LEU A 148 -2.75 10.11 -7.74
CA LEU A 148 -1.34 9.96 -7.39
C LEU A 148 -0.47 10.93 -8.19
N GLN A 149 0.41 11.64 -7.50
CA GLN A 149 1.50 12.38 -8.12
C GLN A 149 2.78 11.53 -8.11
N LEU A 150 3.32 11.22 -9.29
CA LEU A 150 4.59 10.51 -9.46
C LEU A 150 5.78 11.47 -9.29
N ARG A 151 6.93 10.90 -8.93
CA ARG A 151 8.18 11.66 -8.91
C ARG A 151 8.55 12.15 -10.33
N PRO A 152 9.24 13.31 -10.44
CA PRO A 152 9.78 13.80 -11.70
C PRO A 152 10.62 12.76 -12.43
#